data_AF-A0A1H1S4B3-F1
#
_entry.id   AF-A0A1H1S4B3-F1
#
_cell.length_a   1.000
_cell.length_b   1.000
_cell.length_c   1.000
_cell.angle_alpha   90.00
_cell.angle_beta   90.00
_cell.angle_gamma   90.00
#
_symmetry.space_group_name_H-M   'P 1'
#
loop_
_entity.id
_entity.type
_entity.pdbx_description
1 polymer ?
#
loop_
_entity_poly.entity_id
_entity_poly.type
_entity_poly.pdbx_seq_one_letter_code
_entity_poly.pdbx_strand_id
1 'polypeptide(L)'
;MADTEMREPTLFILASLAGGQKHGYAMINDVAALSDGRVRLKVATLYAALDRLGTQGLVAPAGEESVDGRLRRYYALTEPGSDALERELQRIEANARQLRSRLQARPASMRAALGGIA
;
A
#
# COMPACT_ATOMS: atom_id res chain seq x y z
N MET A 1 -3.28 -21.62 3.61
CA MET A 1 -2.03 -20.92 3.21
C MET A 1 -1.98 -19.64 4.02
N ALA A 2 -0.90 -19.39 4.76
CA ALA A 2 -0.77 -18.13 5.48
C ALA A 2 -0.86 -17.00 4.45
N ASP A 3 -1.93 -16.20 4.52
CA ASP A 3 -2.06 -15.01 3.70
C ASP A 3 -0.90 -14.10 4.11
N THR A 4 0.10 -14.01 3.24
CA THR A 4 1.33 -13.29 3.55
C THR A 4 0.98 -11.82 3.59
N GLU A 5 1.20 -11.18 4.73
CA GLU A 5 0.95 -9.76 4.95
C GLU A 5 1.38 -8.92 3.75
N MET A 6 0.46 -8.09 3.24
CA MET A 6 0.76 -7.19 2.16
C MET A 6 1.79 -6.17 2.63
N ARG A 7 2.91 -6.07 1.91
CA ARG A 7 3.96 -5.09 2.25
C ARG A 7 3.41 -3.69 2.00
N GLU A 8 3.72 -2.76 2.90
CA GLU A 8 3.26 -1.37 2.81
C GLU A 8 3.46 -0.71 1.43
N PRO A 9 4.61 -0.86 0.72
CA PRO A 9 4.74 -0.30 -0.62
C PRO A 9 3.74 -0.88 -1.64
N THR A 10 3.35 -2.13 -1.48
CA THR A 10 2.35 -2.78 -2.34
C THR A 10 0.97 -2.21 -2.10
N LEU A 11 0.58 -2.05 -0.83
CA LEU A 11 -0.69 -1.44 -0.43
C LEU A 11 -0.86 -0.07 -1.10
N PHE A 12 0.16 0.79 -1.00
CA PHE A 12 0.11 2.13 -1.58
C PHE A 12 0.15 2.14 -3.12
N ILE A 13 0.82 1.17 -3.76
CA ILE A 13 0.76 1.02 -5.23
C ILE A 13 -0.66 0.69 -5.69
N LEU A 14 -1.31 -0.28 -5.04
CA LEU A 14 -2.69 -0.65 -5.37
C LEU A 14 -3.65 0.52 -5.09
N ALA A 15 -3.49 1.19 -3.94
CA ALA A 15 -4.30 2.37 -3.59
C ALA A 15 -4.12 3.53 -4.59
N SER A 16 -2.90 3.78 -5.05
CA SER A 16 -2.64 4.78 -6.11
C SER A 16 -3.42 4.43 -7.40
N LEU A 17 -3.47 3.16 -7.79
CA LEU A 17 -4.19 2.71 -8.98
C LEU A 17 -5.72 2.65 -8.81
N ALA A 18 -6.24 2.63 -7.58
CA ALA A 18 -7.67 2.66 -7.31
C ALA A 18 -8.34 3.96 -7.80
N GLY A 19 -7.58 5.07 -7.84
CA GLY A 19 -8.02 6.34 -8.42
C GLY A 19 -7.93 6.42 -9.96
N GLY A 20 -7.84 5.28 -10.67
CA GLY A 20 -7.73 5.20 -12.12
C GLY A 20 -6.31 4.94 -12.63
N GLN A 21 -6.20 4.59 -13.93
CA GLN A 21 -4.94 4.18 -14.56
C GLN A 21 -3.84 5.25 -14.44
N LYS A 22 -2.60 4.83 -14.18
CA LYS A 22 -1.46 5.75 -14.00
C LYS A 22 -0.20 5.22 -14.68
N HIS A 23 0.63 6.13 -15.15
CA HIS A 23 1.98 5.81 -15.59
C HIS A 23 2.95 5.78 -14.40
N GLY A 24 4.10 5.10 -14.57
CA GLY A 24 5.04 4.84 -13.48
C GLY A 24 5.45 6.08 -12.67
N TYR A 25 5.84 7.18 -13.33
CA TYR A 25 6.22 8.41 -12.62
C TYR A 25 5.08 9.06 -11.80
N ALA A 26 3.84 9.05 -12.31
CA ALA A 26 2.70 9.58 -11.57
C ALA A 26 2.45 8.74 -10.31
N MET A 27 2.58 7.42 -10.43
CA MET A 27 2.45 6.50 -9.29
C MET A 27 3.52 6.71 -8.21
N ILE A 28 4.77 7.01 -8.58
CA ILE A 28 5.84 7.32 -7.60
C ILE A 28 5.45 8.53 -6.75
N ASN A 29 4.97 9.60 -7.39
CA ASN A 29 4.58 10.82 -6.70
C ASN A 29 3.34 10.61 -5.84
N ASP A 30 2.36 9.90 -6.37
CA ASP A 30 1.09 9.61 -5.69
C ASP A 30 1.30 8.71 -4.46
N VAL A 31 2.10 7.65 -4.58
CA VAL A 31 2.48 6.80 -3.43
C VAL A 31 3.18 7.60 -2.32
N ALA A 32 4.07 8.52 -2.70
CA ALA A 32 4.72 9.39 -1.73
C ALA A 32 3.71 10.33 -1.05
N ALA A 33 2.74 10.88 -1.79
CA ALA A 33 1.71 11.75 -1.24
C ALA A 33 0.74 10.98 -0.32
N LEU A 34 0.19 9.85 -0.77
CA LEU A 34 -0.75 9.02 -0.01
C LEU A 34 -0.17 8.50 1.30
N SER A 35 1.15 8.31 1.36
CA SER A 35 1.85 7.79 2.54
C SER A 35 2.44 8.86 3.45
N ASP A 36 2.14 10.15 3.22
CA ASP A 36 2.78 11.29 3.91
C ASP A 36 4.32 11.23 3.83
N GLY A 37 4.83 10.79 2.69
CA GLY A 37 6.27 10.69 2.40
C GLY A 37 6.99 9.51 3.06
N ARG A 38 6.28 8.64 3.78
CA ARG A 38 6.85 7.44 4.44
C ARG A 38 7.28 6.38 3.44
N VAL A 39 6.52 6.20 2.35
CA VAL A 39 6.88 5.28 1.26
C VAL A 39 7.45 6.09 0.11
N ARG A 40 8.73 5.83 -0.22
CA ARG A 40 9.41 6.46 -1.36
C ARG A 40 9.95 5.38 -2.29
N LEU A 41 9.31 5.26 -3.46
CA LEU A 41 9.69 4.26 -4.46
C LEU A 41 10.78 4.81 -5.38
N LYS A 42 11.87 4.05 -5.55
CA LYS A 42 12.76 4.22 -6.69
C LYS A 42 12.11 3.63 -7.93
N VAL A 43 12.46 4.14 -9.11
CA VAL A 43 11.97 3.65 -10.40
C VAL A 43 12.11 2.13 -10.54
N ALA A 44 13.30 1.58 -10.27
CA ALA A 44 13.54 0.14 -10.32
C ALA A 44 12.67 -0.66 -9.32
N THR A 45 12.45 -0.11 -8.12
CA THR A 45 11.61 -0.73 -7.10
C THR A 45 10.14 -0.76 -7.52
N LEU A 46 9.64 0.32 -8.12
CA LEU A 46 8.28 0.35 -8.64
C LEU A 46 8.08 -0.70 -9.73
N TYR A 47 8.96 -0.74 -10.73
CA TYR A 47 8.78 -1.67 -11.85
C TYR A 47 8.93 -3.13 -11.44
N ALA A 48 9.83 -3.47 -10.50
CA ALA A 48 9.89 -4.81 -9.92
C ALA A 48 8.61 -5.17 -9.15
N ALA A 49 8.00 -4.21 -8.45
CA ALA A 49 6.73 -4.43 -7.78
C ALA A 49 5.57 -4.61 -8.78
N LEU A 50 5.50 -3.80 -9.83
CA LEU A 50 4.49 -3.90 -10.89
C LEU A 50 4.58 -5.23 -11.65
N ASP A 51 5.79 -5.72 -11.94
CA ASP A 51 6.01 -7.01 -12.59
C ASP A 51 5.47 -8.18 -11.75
N ARG A 52 5.81 -8.18 -10.45
CA ARG A 52 5.28 -9.15 -9.48
C ARG A 52 3.75 -9.06 -9.36
N LEU A 53 3.20 -7.85 -9.25
CA LEU A 53 1.75 -7.65 -9.15
C LEU A 53 1.01 -8.04 -10.43
N GLY A 54 1.65 -7.85 -11.58
CA GLY A 54 1.17 -8.34 -12.87
C GLY A 54 1.12 -9.86 -12.93
N THR A 55 2.18 -10.53 -12.46
CA THR A 55 2.21 -12.00 -12.36
C THR A 55 1.15 -12.54 -11.39
N GLN A 56 0.81 -11.77 -10.35
CA GLN A 56 -0.27 -12.08 -9.41
C GLN A 56 -1.67 -11.72 -9.93
N GLY A 57 -1.78 -11.10 -11.10
CA GLY A 57 -3.06 -10.66 -11.68
C GLY A 57 -3.73 -9.50 -10.96
N LEU A 58 -3.02 -8.78 -10.08
CA LEU A 58 -3.55 -7.66 -9.29
C LEU A 58 -3.46 -6.31 -10.02
N VAL A 59 -2.57 -6.22 -11.02
CA VAL A 59 -2.35 -5.03 -11.85
C VAL A 59 -2.18 -5.47 -13.30
N ALA A 60 -2.69 -4.69 -14.25
CA ALA A 60 -2.54 -4.95 -15.68
C ALA A 60 -1.95 -3.74 -16.43
N PRO A 61 -1.20 -3.96 -17.53
CA PRO A 61 -0.88 -2.89 -18.46
C PRO A 61 -2.16 -2.25 -19.03
N ALA A 62 -2.17 -0.93 -19.11
CA ALA A 62 -3.32 -0.13 -19.56
C ALA A 62 -2.97 0.76 -20.76
N GLY A 63 -2.04 0.27 -21.60
CA GLY A 63 -1.56 0.96 -22.80
C GLY A 63 -0.24 1.70 -22.62
N GLU A 64 0.25 2.22 -23.74
CA GLU A 64 1.47 3.01 -23.82
C GLU A 64 1.21 4.29 -24.60
N GLU A 65 1.85 5.37 -24.19
CA GLU A 65 1.74 6.68 -24.83
C GLU A 65 3.13 7.30 -24.97
N SER A 66 3.43 7.90 -26.13
CA SER A 66 4.66 8.69 -26.29
C SER A 66 4.37 10.14 -25.97
N VAL A 67 5.00 10.66 -24.92
CA VAL A 67 4.90 12.08 -24.52
C VAL A 67 6.32 12.65 -24.51
N ASP A 68 6.54 13.72 -25.27
CA ASP A 68 7.85 14.38 -25.43
C ASP A 68 8.97 13.40 -25.85
N GLY A 69 8.66 12.47 -26.75
CA GLY A 69 9.59 11.45 -27.22
C GLY A 69 9.93 10.36 -26.19
N ARG A 70 9.23 10.31 -25.05
CA ARG A 70 9.39 9.28 -24.03
C ARG A 70 8.16 8.38 -23.96
N LEU A 71 8.40 7.07 -24.07
CA LEU A 71 7.36 6.05 -23.90
C LEU A 71 6.94 5.96 -22.43
N ARG A 72 5.67 6.22 -22.16
CA ARG A 72 5.03 6.07 -20.84
C ARG A 72 4.15 4.83 -20.87
N ARG A 73 4.43 3.89 -19.97
CA ARG A 73 3.59 2.72 -19.73
C ARG A 73 2.57 3.02 -18.66
N TYR A 74 1.29 2.81 -18.96
CA TYR A 74 0.20 2.92 -18.02
C TYR A 74 -0.15 1.57 -17.43
N TYR A 75 -0.62 1.59 -16.19
CA TYR A 75 -1.07 0.44 -15.44
C TYR A 75 -2.45 0.74 -14.85
N ALA A 76 -3.27 -0.28 -14.70
CA ALA A 76 -4.59 -0.21 -14.06
C ALA A 76 -4.71 -1.29 -12.99
N LEU A 77 -5.48 -0.97 -11.94
CA LEU A 77 -5.92 -1.96 -10.96
C LEU A 77 -6.90 -2.93 -11.63
N THR A 78 -6.75 -4.22 -11.36
CA THR A 78 -7.70 -5.24 -11.82
C THR A 78 -8.77 -5.50 -10.75
N GLU A 79 -9.84 -6.22 -11.11
CA GLU A 79 -10.85 -6.64 -10.11
C GLU A 79 -10.23 -7.45 -8.95
N PRO A 80 -9.40 -8.50 -9.21
CA PRO A 80 -8.69 -9.18 -8.12
C PRO A 80 -7.76 -8.27 -7.30
N GLY A 81 -7.18 -7.24 -7.93
CA GLY A 81 -6.37 -6.22 -7.27
C GLY A 81 -7.17 -5.37 -6.31
N SER A 82 -8.36 -4.93 -6.73
CA SER A 82 -9.31 -4.19 -5.89
C SER A 82 -9.76 -5.04 -4.70
N ASP A 83 -10.14 -6.29 -4.94
CA ASP A 83 -10.53 -7.22 -3.87
C ASP A 83 -9.39 -7.48 -2.88
N ALA A 84 -8.15 -7.58 -3.37
CA ALA A 84 -6.98 -7.76 -2.52
C ALA A 84 -6.69 -6.53 -1.66
N LEU A 85 -6.85 -5.33 -2.23
CA LEU A 85 -6.72 -4.07 -1.48
C LEU A 85 -7.78 -3.97 -0.39
N GLU A 86 -9.05 -4.24 -0.71
CA GLU A 86 -10.16 -4.19 0.23
C GLU A 86 -9.98 -5.17 1.40
N ARG A 87 -9.60 -6.43 1.11
CA ARG A 87 -9.31 -7.43 2.16
C ARG A 87 -8.20 -6.98 3.11
N GLU A 88 -7.13 -6.38 2.57
CA GLU A 88 -6.02 -5.93 3.39
C GLU A 88 -6.40 -4.72 4.26
N LEU A 89 -7.18 -3.79 3.73
CA LEU A 89 -7.71 -2.66 4.50
C LEU A 89 -8.60 -3.16 5.65
N GLN A 90 -9.50 -4.11 5.40
CA GLN A 90 -10.33 -4.74 6.43
C GLN A 90 -9.48 -5.42 7.51
N ARG A 91 -8.40 -6.11 7.13
CA ARG A 91 -7.45 -6.72 8.08
C ARG A 91 -6.78 -5.66 8.97
N ILE A 92 -6.29 -4.57 8.38
CA ILE A 92 -5.65 -3.47 9.10
C ILE A 92 -6.63 -2.81 10.08
N GLU A 93 -7.86 -2.56 9.65
CA GLU A 93 -8.90 -1.97 10.51
C GLU A 93 -9.27 -2.87 11.69
N ALA A 94 -9.43 -4.18 11.45
CA ALA A 94 -9.71 -5.16 12.49
C ALA A 94 -8.57 -5.21 13.52
N ASN A 95 -7.33 -5.27 13.06
CA ASN A 95 -6.15 -5.25 13.92
C ASN A 95 -6.08 -3.95 14.74
N ALA A 96 -6.23 -2.80 14.10
CA ALA A 96 -6.20 -1.51 14.79
C ALA A 96 -7.27 -1.41 15.88
N ARG A 97 -8.48 -1.93 15.62
CA ARG A 97 -9.58 -1.97 16.59
C ARG A 97 -9.23 -2.86 17.79
N GLN A 98 -8.76 -4.07 17.55
CA GLN A 98 -8.41 -5.03 18.61
C GLN A 98 -7.26 -4.51 19.48
N LEU A 99 -6.20 -3.98 18.86
CA LEU A 99 -5.03 -3.47 19.57
C LEU A 99 -5.36 -2.21 20.39
N ARG A 100 -6.17 -1.30 19.86
CA ARG A 100 -6.64 -0.11 20.62
C ARG A 100 -7.47 -0.52 21.83
N SER A 101 -8.41 -1.46 21.67
CA SER A 101 -9.20 -1.99 22.78
C SER A 101 -8.29 -2.57 23.88
N ARG A 102 -7.29 -3.37 23.50
CA ARG A 102 -6.33 -3.94 24.46
C ARG A 102 -5.50 -2.87 25.17
N LEU A 103 -5.08 -1.84 24.45
CA LEU A 103 -4.32 -0.72 25.02
C LEU A 103 -5.15 0.12 26.01
N GLN A 104 -6.45 0.27 25.76
CA GLN A 104 -7.37 1.00 26.64
C GLN A 104 -7.73 0.20 27.91
N ALA A 105 -7.88 -1.13 27.79
CA ALA A 105 -8.13 -2.03 28.91
C ALA A 105 -6.89 -2.27 29.80
N ARG A 106 -5.82 -1.50 29.63
CA ARG A 106 -4.56 -1.68 30.36
C ARG A 106 -4.73 -1.18 31.81
N PRO A 107 -4.54 -2.03 32.83
CA PRO A 107 -4.80 -1.65 34.22
C PRO A 107 -3.95 -0.45 34.66
N ALA A 108 -4.55 0.43 35.48
CA ALA A 108 -3.91 1.66 35.95
C ALA A 108 -2.61 1.42 36.71
N SER A 109 -2.50 0.28 37.43
CA SER A 109 -1.27 -0.17 38.09
C SER A 109 -0.10 -0.35 37.12
N MET A 110 -0.37 -0.78 35.88
CA MET A 110 0.62 -0.98 34.82
C MET A 110 0.90 0.30 34.00
N ARG A 111 0.15 1.38 34.24
CA ARG A 111 0.47 2.74 33.75
C ARG A 111 1.35 3.47 34.77
N ALA A 112 1.10 3.31 36.06
CA ALA A 112 1.87 3.92 37.14
C ALA A 112 3.30 3.36 37.28
N ALA A 113 3.50 2.06 37.08
CA ALA A 113 4.81 1.41 37.21
C ALA A 113 5.89 1.90 36.22
N LEU A 114 5.49 2.52 35.09
CA LEU A 114 6.42 3.08 34.10
C LEU A 114 6.60 4.60 34.23
N GLY A 115 5.81 5.27 35.08
CA GLY A 115 5.94 6.70 35.37
C GLY A 115 6.81 7.02 36.58
N GLY A 116 7.28 5.99 37.31
CA GLY A 116 8.11 6.11 38.51
C GLY A 116 9.60 5.81 38.30
N ILE A 117 10.06 5.66 37.06
CA ILE A 117 11.48 5.49 36.72
C ILE A 117 12.02 6.82 36.13
N ALA A 118 11.89 7.88 36.92
CA ALA A 118 12.60 9.14 36.72
C ALA A 118 13.78 9.18 37.70
#